data_AF-A0A2V5ZXM4-F1
#
_entry.id   AF-A0A2V5ZXM4-F1
#
_cell.length_a   1.000
_cell.length_b   1.000
_cell.length_c   1.000
_cell.angle_alpha   90.00
_cell.angle_beta   90.00
_cell.angle_gamma   90.00
#
_symmetry.space_group_name_H-M   'P 1'
#
loop_
_entity.id
_entity.type
_entity.pdbx_description
1 polymer ?
#
loop_
_entity_poly.entity_id
_entity_poly.type
_entity_poly.pdbx_seq_one_letter_code
_entity_poly.pdbx_strand_id
1 'polypeptide(L)'
;MTTVTTQTGPKLVRALKLRDLVLFNLVAVLGLRHLGTTAKFGPGSLLMWLIAAVFFFIPQGLAVIELSSRFPKEGGIYFWTKHALGEGHGFLCGWCYWINNVLYYPNLLISAAVIATFIFAKSASGLSDNWTYVLPVTLGTLWIATLI
;
A
#
# COMPACT_ATOMS: atom_id res chain seq x y z
N MET A 1 39.56 20.94 -15.68
CA MET A 1 39.72 20.08 -14.49
C MET A 1 38.39 20.10 -13.74
N THR A 2 37.48 19.18 -14.05
CA THR A 2 36.12 19.13 -13.46
C THR A 2 36.16 18.32 -12.18
N THR A 3 35.89 18.99 -11.06
CA THR A 3 35.82 18.43 -9.71
C THR A 3 34.68 17.40 -9.64
N VAL A 4 35.04 16.13 -9.47
CA VAL A 4 34.10 15.06 -9.14
C VAL A 4 33.72 15.23 -7.67
N THR A 5 32.54 15.77 -7.39
CA THR A 5 31.96 15.80 -6.04
C THR A 5 31.55 14.37 -5.66
N THR A 6 32.41 13.69 -4.91
CA THR A 6 32.11 12.41 -4.26
C THR A 6 30.96 12.63 -3.28
N GLN A 7 29.76 12.16 -3.63
CA GLN A 7 28.57 12.23 -2.78
C GLN A 7 28.71 11.23 -1.61
N THR A 8 29.21 11.71 -0.47
CA THR A 8 29.41 10.94 0.76
C THR A 8 28.14 10.98 1.64
N GLY A 9 27.01 10.51 1.12
CA GLY A 9 25.80 10.28 1.91
C GLY A 9 25.79 8.88 2.54
N PRO A 10 25.12 8.66 3.69
CA PRO A 10 25.01 7.33 4.30
C PRO A 10 24.36 6.36 3.30
N LYS A 11 25.16 5.42 2.78
CA LYS A 11 24.72 4.43 1.81
C LYS A 11 23.83 3.42 2.54
N LEU A 12 22.54 3.39 2.23
CA LEU A 12 21.59 2.43 2.77
C LEU A 12 22.14 1.01 2.61
N VAL A 13 22.39 0.34 3.73
CA VAL A 13 22.87 -1.05 3.73
C VAL A 13 21.75 -1.92 3.18
N ARG A 14 22.04 -2.75 2.17
CA ARG A 14 21.11 -3.77 1.67
C ARG A 14 20.95 -4.88 2.72
N ALA A 15 20.18 -4.60 3.77
CA ALA A 15 19.91 -5.51 4.86
C ALA A 15 18.69 -6.42 4.60
N LEU A 16 17.82 -6.02 3.66
CA LEU A 16 16.55 -6.71 3.40
C LEU A 16 16.78 -8.01 2.63
N LYS A 17 16.50 -9.16 3.27
CA LYS A 17 16.60 -10.49 2.63
C LYS A 17 15.29 -10.82 1.92
N LEU A 18 15.31 -11.86 1.08
CA LEU A 18 14.12 -12.31 0.33
C LEU A 18 12.93 -12.60 1.25
N ARG A 19 13.18 -13.24 2.40
CA ARG A 19 12.14 -13.50 3.41
C ARG A 19 11.51 -12.21 3.93
N ASP A 20 12.32 -11.21 4.24
CA ASP A 20 11.83 -9.94 4.79
C ASP A 20 10.99 -9.19 3.75
N LEU A 21 11.40 -9.25 2.48
CA LEU A 21 10.70 -8.64 1.35
C LEU A 21 9.36 -9.34 1.06
N VAL A 22 9.32 -10.67 1.17
CA VAL A 22 8.08 -11.46 1.06
C VAL A 22 7.13 -11.16 2.21
N LEU A 23 7.62 -11.15 3.46
CA LEU A 23 6.80 -10.82 4.63
C LEU A 23 6.28 -9.39 4.58
N PHE A 24 7.10 -8.44 4.12
CA PHE A 24 6.70 -7.05 3.94
C PHE A 24 5.57 -6.91 2.90
N ASN A 25 5.72 -7.55 1.74
CA ASN A 25 4.65 -7.57 0.73
C ASN A 25 3.39 -8.27 1.24
N LEU A 26 3.54 -9.36 2.00
CA LEU A 26 2.42 -10.08 2.58
C LEU A 26 1.61 -9.17 3.51
N VAL A 27 2.27 -8.43 4.41
CA VAL A 27 1.61 -7.48 5.33
C VAL A 27 1.01 -6.30 4.57
N ALA A 28 1.66 -5.83 3.51
CA ALA A 28 1.15 -4.73 2.69
C ALA A 28 -0.13 -5.11 1.93
N VAL A 29 -0.26 -6.37 1.51
CA VAL A 29 -1.41 -6.85 0.73
C VAL A 29 -2.51 -7.44 1.61
N LEU A 30 -2.17 -8.21 2.64
CA LEU A 30 -3.13 -8.88 3.52
C LEU A 30 -3.56 -7.97 4.66
N GLY A 31 -4.59 -7.15 4.42
CA GLY A 31 -5.28 -6.40 5.46
C GLY A 31 -6.50 -7.14 6.02
N LEU A 32 -6.70 -7.11 7.35
CA LEU A 32 -7.91 -7.64 8.02
C LEU A 32 -9.22 -7.15 7.40
N ARG A 33 -9.22 -5.90 6.91
CA ARG A 33 -10.32 -5.29 6.16
C ARG A 33 -10.77 -6.09 4.94
N HIS A 34 -9.84 -6.68 4.20
CA HIS A 34 -10.14 -7.39 2.95
C HIS A 34 -10.58 -8.83 3.20
N LEU A 35 -10.21 -9.43 4.34
CA LEU A 35 -10.61 -10.79 4.70
C LEU A 35 -12.12 -10.87 4.96
N GLY A 36 -12.69 -9.90 5.68
CA GLY A 36 -14.12 -9.86 5.99
C GLY A 36 -15.02 -9.65 4.77
N THR A 37 -14.58 -8.86 3.79
CA THR A 37 -15.32 -8.68 2.53
C THR A 37 -15.17 -9.90 1.62
N THR A 38 -13.98 -10.49 1.53
CA THR A 38 -13.71 -11.66 0.66
C THR A 38 -14.46 -12.90 1.13
N ALA A 39 -14.62 -13.10 2.44
CA ALA A 39 -15.40 -14.22 2.99
C ALA A 39 -16.87 -14.25 2.52
N LYS A 40 -17.43 -13.09 2.13
CA LYS A 40 -18.83 -12.99 1.66
C LYS A 40 -19.02 -13.46 0.21
N PHE A 41 -17.95 -13.60 -0.57
CA PHE A 41 -18.04 -13.92 -2.00
C PHE A 41 -18.19 -15.42 -2.32
N GLY A 42 -18.33 -16.27 -1.29
CA GLY A 42 -18.58 -17.71 -1.45
C GLY A 42 -17.41 -18.49 -2.08
N PRO A 43 -17.54 -19.82 -2.25
CA PRO A 43 -16.44 -20.70 -2.67
C PRO A 43 -15.90 -20.41 -4.08
N GLY A 44 -16.76 -19.93 -5.00
CA GLY A 44 -16.37 -19.60 -6.37
C GLY A 44 -15.36 -18.45 -6.48
N SER A 45 -15.26 -17.61 -5.45
CA SER A 45 -14.26 -16.54 -5.38
C SER A 45 -12.83 -17.06 -5.36
N LEU A 46 -12.59 -18.26 -4.82
CA LEU A 46 -11.25 -18.82 -4.74
C LEU A 46 -10.65 -19.09 -6.12
N LEU A 47 -11.47 -19.55 -7.07
CA LEU A 47 -11.05 -19.75 -8.47
C LEU A 47 -10.70 -18.40 -9.12
N MET A 48 -11.52 -17.37 -8.88
CA MET A 48 -11.27 -16.01 -9.38
C MET A 48 -9.98 -15.42 -8.82
N TRP A 49 -9.70 -15.63 -7.53
CA TRP A 49 -8.45 -15.24 -6.90
C TRP A 49 -7.24 -15.98 -7.49
N LEU A 50 -7.38 -17.28 -7.80
CA LEU A 50 -6.33 -18.06 -8.44
C LEU A 50 -6.04 -17.56 -9.86
N ILE A 51 -7.09 -17.27 -10.64
CA ILE A 51 -6.96 -16.69 -11.98
C ILE A 51 -6.29 -15.31 -11.88
N ALA A 52 -6.72 -14.45 -10.96
CA ALA A 52 -6.10 -13.14 -10.75
C ALA A 52 -4.63 -13.25 -10.32
N ALA A 53 -4.29 -14.19 -9.45
CA ALA A 53 -2.90 -14.42 -9.04
C ALA A 53 -2.03 -14.79 -10.24
N VAL A 54 -2.48 -15.72 -11.09
CA VAL A 54 -1.70 -16.21 -12.23
C VAL A 54 -1.60 -15.19 -13.37
N PHE A 55 -2.71 -14.55 -13.74
CA PHE A 55 -2.76 -13.68 -14.92
C PHE A 55 -2.48 -12.20 -14.62
N PHE A 56 -2.58 -11.76 -13.36
CA PHE A 56 -2.35 -10.37 -12.99
C PHE A 56 -1.12 -10.23 -12.09
N PHE A 57 -1.05 -11.00 -10.99
CA PHE A 57 0.01 -10.82 -9.99
C PHE A 57 1.39 -11.29 -10.50
N ILE A 58 1.47 -12.46 -11.16
CA ILE A 58 2.73 -12.97 -11.71
C ILE A 58 3.29 -12.02 -12.80
N PRO A 59 2.52 -11.63 -13.84
CA PRO A 59 3.04 -10.71 -14.86
C PRO A 59 3.42 -9.35 -14.29
N GLN A 60 2.64 -8.82 -13.36
CA GLN A 60 2.96 -7.57 -12.66
C GLN A 60 4.29 -7.67 -11.89
N GLY A 61 4.52 -8.79 -11.19
CA GLY A 61 5.76 -9.02 -10.45
C GLY A 61 6.97 -9.09 -11.37
N LEU A 62 6.86 -9.82 -12.49
CA LEU A 62 7.92 -9.90 -13.50
C LEU A 62 8.25 -8.53 -14.10
N ALA A 63 7.23 -7.73 -14.43
CA ALA A 63 7.43 -6.38 -14.95
C ALA A 63 8.18 -5.49 -13.94
N VAL A 64 7.83 -5.56 -12.65
CA VAL A 64 8.52 -4.80 -11.60
C VAL A 64 9.97 -5.25 -11.43
N ILE A 65 10.25 -6.56 -11.51
CA ILE A 65 11.62 -7.09 -11.43
C ILE A 65 12.47 -6.57 -12.61
N GLU A 66 11.95 -6.66 -13.83
CA GLU A 66 12.66 -6.19 -15.01
C GLU A 66 12.95 -4.69 -14.94
N LEU A 67 11.95 -3.88 -14.60
CA LEU A 67 12.06 -2.42 -14.60
C LEU A 67 12.93 -1.90 -13.45
N SER A 68 12.84 -2.52 -12.27
CA SER A 68 13.69 -2.18 -11.12
C SER A 68 15.16 -2.58 -11.34
N SER A 69 15.43 -3.67 -12.06
CA SER A 69 16.80 -4.08 -12.41
C SER A 69 17.42 -3.18 -13.49
N ARG A 70 16.61 -2.76 -14.48
CA ARG A 70 17.06 -1.93 -15.61
C ARG A 70 17.19 -0.46 -15.23
N PHE A 71 16.34 0.04 -14.35
CA PHE A 71 16.31 1.43 -13.89
C PHE A 71 16.34 1.53 -12.36
N PRO A 72 17.51 1.35 -11.72
CA PRO A 72 17.66 1.33 -10.27
C PRO A 72 17.59 2.73 -9.62
N LYS A 73 17.01 3.72 -10.30
CA LYS A 73 16.88 5.09 -9.80
C LYS A 73 15.69 5.19 -8.83
N GLU A 74 15.81 6.11 -7.88
CA GLU A 74 14.74 6.44 -6.95
C GLU A 74 13.54 7.03 -7.72
N GLY A 75 12.33 6.59 -7.39
CA GLY A 75 11.09 7.07 -8.02
C GLY A 75 10.13 5.99 -8.52
N GLY A 76 10.55 4.71 -8.52
CA GLY A 76 9.68 3.56 -8.77
C GLY A 76 8.82 3.69 -10.03
N ILE A 77 7.52 3.38 -9.91
CA ILE A 77 6.56 3.35 -11.04
C ILE A 77 6.43 4.70 -11.74
N TYR A 78 6.48 5.81 -10.99
CA TYR A 78 6.44 7.16 -11.58
C TYR A 78 7.64 7.39 -12.52
N PHE A 79 8.84 7.09 -12.04
CA PHE A 79 10.07 7.28 -12.82
C PHE A 79 10.07 6.38 -14.06
N TRP A 80 9.66 5.11 -13.91
CA TRP A 80 9.59 4.17 -15.02
C TRP A 80 8.59 4.60 -16.10
N THR A 81 7.42 5.07 -15.68
CA THR A 81 6.38 5.56 -16.60
C THR A 81 6.83 6.83 -17.31
N LYS A 82 7.46 7.76 -16.58
CA LYS A 82 8.05 8.97 -17.17
C LYS A 82 9.12 8.64 -18.21
N HIS A 83 9.96 7.63 -17.93
CA HIS A 83 11.03 7.23 -18.83
C HIS A 83 10.52 6.52 -20.10
N ALA A 84 9.50 5.68 -19.99
CA ALA A 84 8.96 4.91 -21.12
C ALA A 84 7.95 5.71 -21.98
N LEU A 85 7.11 6.53 -21.37
CA LEU A 85 5.95 7.18 -22.02
C LEU A 85 6.02 8.72 -22.03
N GLY A 86 7.09 9.31 -21.47
CA GLY A 86 7.29 10.76 -21.41
C GLY A 86 6.66 11.45 -20.20
N GLU A 87 6.80 12.77 -20.14
CA GLU A 87 6.48 13.55 -18.93
C GLU A 87 4.99 13.56 -18.57
N GLY A 88 4.10 13.62 -19.56
CA GLY A 88 2.64 13.66 -19.33
C GLY A 88 2.11 12.39 -18.67
N HIS A 89 2.53 11.22 -19.15
CA HIS A 89 2.14 9.92 -18.56
C HIS A 89 2.79 9.70 -17.20
N GLY A 90 4.03 10.16 -17.02
CA GLY A 90 4.69 10.20 -15.71
C GLY A 90 3.86 11.00 -14.71
N PHE A 91 3.48 12.23 -15.06
CA PHE A 91 2.63 13.08 -14.22
C PHE A 91 1.30 12.40 -13.86
N LEU A 92 0.59 11.84 -14.85
CA LEU A 92 -0.67 11.14 -14.60
C LEU A 92 -0.49 9.95 -13.65
N CYS A 93 0.56 9.14 -13.84
CA CYS A 93 0.87 8.03 -12.94
C CYS A 93 1.12 8.52 -11.50
N GLY A 94 1.91 9.59 -11.34
CA GLY A 94 2.18 10.19 -10.03
C GLY A 94 0.91 10.75 -9.39
N TRP A 95 0.06 11.39 -10.18
CA TRP A 95 -1.22 11.94 -9.75
C TRP A 95 -2.19 10.86 -9.29
N CYS A 96 -2.34 9.78 -10.07
CA CYS A 96 -3.16 8.62 -9.67
C CYS A 96 -2.62 7.96 -8.40
N TYR A 97 -1.30 7.83 -8.27
CA TYR A 97 -0.67 7.30 -7.06
C TYR A 97 -0.95 8.20 -5.84
N TRP A 98 -0.88 9.51 -6.01
CA TRP A 98 -1.19 10.48 -4.96
C TRP A 98 -2.67 10.39 -4.52
N ILE A 99 -3.62 10.42 -5.46
CA ILE A 99 -5.05 10.26 -5.15
C ILE A 99 -5.32 8.93 -4.44
N ASN A 100 -4.73 7.84 -4.93
CA ASN A 100 -4.87 6.53 -4.30
C ASN A 100 -4.44 6.58 -2.83
N ASN A 101 -3.30 7.21 -2.52
CA ASN A 101 -2.83 7.35 -1.14
C ASN A 101 -3.76 8.22 -0.29
N VAL A 102 -4.22 9.36 -0.82
CA VAL A 102 -5.16 10.26 -0.14
C VAL A 102 -6.46 9.53 0.23
N LEU A 103 -6.95 8.64 -0.63
CA LEU A 103 -8.15 7.84 -0.36
C LEU A 103 -7.86 6.62 0.53
N TYR A 104 -6.65 6.05 0.42
CA TYR A 104 -6.25 4.85 1.14
C TYR A 104 -6.07 5.11 2.64
N TYR A 105 -5.37 6.19 3.03
CA TYR A 105 -5.07 6.46 4.43
C TYR A 105 -6.32 6.61 5.31
N PRO A 106 -7.31 7.45 4.97
CA PRO A 106 -8.53 7.58 5.76
C PRO A 106 -9.28 6.25 5.87
N ASN A 107 -9.35 5.47 4.80
CA ASN A 107 -10.02 4.18 4.83
C ASN A 107 -9.31 3.18 5.75
N LEU A 108 -7.98 3.18 5.73
CA LEU A 108 -7.15 2.38 6.63
C LEU A 108 -7.40 2.77 8.10
N LEU A 109 -7.45 4.07 8.39
CA LEU A 109 -7.71 4.63 9.72
C LEU A 109 -9.11 4.24 10.25
N ILE A 110 -10.16 4.41 9.43
CA ILE A 110 -11.53 4.00 9.79
C ILE A 110 -11.56 2.51 10.14
N SER A 111 -10.90 1.68 9.33
CA SER A 111 -10.91 0.23 9.51
C SER A 111 -10.11 -0.18 10.74
N ALA A 112 -9.00 0.48 11.04
CA ALA A 112 -8.25 0.28 12.27
C ALA A 112 -9.09 0.68 13.50
N ALA A 113 -9.80 1.80 13.45
CA ALA A 113 -10.70 2.24 14.52
C ALA A 113 -11.82 1.21 14.77
N VAL A 114 -12.47 0.72 13.72
CA VAL A 114 -13.49 -0.33 13.81
C VAL A 114 -12.91 -1.61 14.41
N ILE A 115 -11.76 -2.09 13.93
CA ILE A 115 -11.11 -3.29 14.47
C ILE A 115 -10.74 -3.10 15.95
N ALA A 116 -10.26 -1.90 16.34
CA ALA A 116 -9.96 -1.59 17.73
C ALA A 116 -11.20 -1.67 18.64
N THR A 117 -12.39 -1.29 18.15
CA THR A 117 -13.63 -1.47 18.93
C THR A 117 -13.91 -2.92 19.25
N PHE A 118 -13.60 -3.88 18.36
CA PHE A 118 -13.79 -5.29 18.65
C PHE A 118 -12.83 -5.84 19.72
N ILE A 119 -11.67 -5.20 19.92
CA ILE A 119 -10.67 -5.58 20.93
C ILE A 119 -10.99 -4.94 22.28
N PHE A 120 -11.33 -3.65 22.31
CA PHE A 120 -11.54 -2.89 23.55
C PHE A 120 -13.00 -2.89 24.05
N ALA A 121 -13.98 -2.95 23.14
CA ALA A 121 -15.40 -3.02 23.47
C ALA A 121 -15.92 -4.44 23.17
N LYS A 122 -16.02 -5.25 24.21
CA LYS A 122 -16.59 -6.61 24.20
C LYS A 122 -17.93 -6.63 23.44
N SER A 123 -17.89 -6.95 22.14
CA SER A 123 -18.91 -7.47 21.20
C SER A 123 -20.41 -7.06 21.33
N ALA A 124 -20.81 -6.13 22.19
CA ALA A 124 -22.18 -6.04 22.69
C ALA A 124 -22.83 -4.64 22.64
N SER A 125 -22.18 -3.63 22.07
CA SER A 125 -22.88 -2.37 21.78
C SER A 125 -22.76 -2.10 20.28
N GLY A 126 -23.87 -1.72 19.63
CA GLY A 126 -23.93 -1.30 18.22
C GLY A 126 -23.12 -0.03 17.91
N LEU A 127 -21.99 0.17 18.60
CA LEU A 127 -21.09 1.30 18.50
C LEU A 127 -20.25 1.27 17.21
N SER A 128 -20.06 0.09 16.62
CA SER A 128 -19.39 -0.05 15.32
C SER A 128 -20.21 0.52 14.16
N ASP A 129 -21.54 0.68 14.32
CA ASP A 129 -22.44 1.23 13.31
C ASP A 129 -22.82 2.70 13.60
N ASN A 130 -22.42 3.21 14.77
CA ASN A 130 -22.69 4.59 15.16
C ASN A 130 -21.64 5.53 14.56
N TRP A 131 -22.07 6.29 13.55
CA TRP A 131 -21.31 7.35 12.90
C TRP A 131 -20.65 8.32 13.89
N THR A 132 -21.31 8.60 15.02
CA THR A 132 -20.84 9.49 16.08
C THR A 132 -19.61 9.00 16.84
N TYR A 133 -19.32 7.69 16.82
CA TYR A 133 -18.08 7.14 17.39
C TYR A 133 -16.97 7.01 16.33
N VAL A 134 -17.33 6.52 15.13
CA VAL A 134 -16.37 6.27 14.05
C VAL A 134 -15.73 7.56 13.56
N LEU A 135 -16.50 8.64 13.38
CA LEU A 135 -15.97 9.92 12.89
C LEU A 135 -14.90 10.54 13.81
N PRO A 136 -15.17 10.82 15.10
CA PRO A 136 -14.19 11.51 15.95
C PRO A 136 -12.97 10.65 16.24
N VAL A 137 -13.12 9.32 16.37
CA VAL A 137 -11.97 8.41 16.55
C VAL A 137 -11.09 8.39 15.30
N THR A 138 -11.69 8.29 14.11
CA THR A 138 -10.95 8.35 12.85
C THR A 138 -10.26 9.71 12.70
N LEU A 139 -10.98 10.81 12.93
CA LEU A 139 -10.45 12.16 12.79
C LEU A 139 -9.31 12.44 13.79
N GLY A 140 -9.47 11.99 15.05
CA GLY A 140 -8.45 12.09 16.08
C GLY A 140 -7.20 11.26 15.76
N THR A 141 -7.39 10.03 15.28
CA THR A 141 -6.25 9.17 14.86
C THR A 141 -5.53 9.76 13.64
N LEU A 142 -6.28 10.34 12.71
CA LEU A 142 -5.72 11.02 11.54
C LEU A 142 -4.86 12.22 11.99
N TRP A 143 -5.39 13.06 12.88
CA TRP A 143 -4.65 14.19 13.47
C TRP A 143 -3.39 13.79 14.21
N ILE A 144 -3.42 12.70 14.97
CA ILE A 144 -2.24 12.18 15.68
C ILE A 144 -1.20 11.68 14.67
N ALA A 145 -1.64 10.98 13.62
CA ALA A 145 -0.75 10.48 12.56
C ALA A 145 -0.14 11.61 11.71
N THR A 146 -0.79 12.77 11.58
CA THR A 146 -0.20 13.95 10.91
C THR A 146 0.74 14.76 11.80
N LEU A 147 0.64 14.66 13.14
CA LEU A 147 1.47 15.41 14.08
C LEU A 147 2.76 14.68 14.49
N ILE A 148 2.84 13.38 14.24
CA ILE A 148 4.03 12.52 14.44
C ILE A 148 4.85 12.48 13.15
#